data_AF-A0A139SJM0-F1
#
_entry.id   AF-A0A139SJM0-F1
#
_cell.length_a   1.000
_cell.length_b   1.000
_cell.length_c   1.000
_cell.angle_alpha   90.00
_cell.angle_beta   90.00
_cell.angle_gamma   90.00
#
_symmetry.space_group_name_H-M   'P 1'
#
loop_
_entity.id
_entity.type
_entity.pdbx_description
1 polymer ?
#
loop_
_entity_poly.entity_id
_entity_poly.type
_entity_poly.pdbx_seq_one_letter_code
_entity_poly.pdbx_strand_id
1 'polypeptide(L)'
;MLVAIGVFLFERRRPFLATLVLAVSGLAKETNILGATLFARRESVLSPRQWPVLILRGALILAPLVLWLLYIEKVVGLAGSGGGGNFSWPFVGWAKQVVALWCGAFFNEASDFSFQLTPFRCLLGVLALTVQFIYLVVRPQWESAWWRVGITFALLMAVIGDAVWEGDANIAAFRVLLPMQLAFNVLVPYSRRWWPVLVMGNLSLLTELYTILF
;
A
#
# COMPACT_ATOMS: atom_id res chain seq x y z
N MET A 1 -9.29 2.64 3.22
CA MET A 1 -10.60 3.32 3.15
C MET A 1 -10.49 4.82 3.38
N LEU A 2 -9.93 5.31 4.50
CA LEU A 2 -9.80 6.76 4.74
C LEU A 2 -8.93 7.51 3.71
N VAL A 3 -7.82 6.91 3.26
CA VAL A 3 -6.99 7.48 2.16
C VAL A 3 -7.80 7.70 0.88
N ALA A 4 -8.70 6.77 0.53
CA ALA A 4 -9.58 6.90 -0.64
C ALA A 4 -10.56 8.07 -0.52
N ILE A 5 -11.13 8.26 0.67
CA ILE A 5 -12.01 9.39 0.99
C ILE A 5 -11.23 10.71 0.88
N GLY A 6 -9.97 10.74 1.34
CA GLY A 6 -9.08 11.87 1.17
C GLY A 6 -8.86 12.25 -0.31
N VAL A 7 -8.60 11.27 -1.18
CA VAL A 7 -8.44 11.49 -2.63
C VAL A 7 -9.75 11.98 -3.26
N PHE A 8 -10.88 11.37 -2.92
CA PHE A 8 -12.19 11.79 -3.42
C PHE A 8 -12.55 13.23 -3.01
N LEU A 9 -12.26 13.63 -1.77
CA LEU A 9 -12.48 14.99 -1.28
C LEU A 9 -11.55 16.01 -1.96
N PHE A 10 -10.33 15.60 -2.31
CA PHE A 10 -9.41 16.41 -3.07
C PHE A 10 -9.92 16.66 -4.50
N GLU A 11 -10.47 15.64 -5.18
CA GLU A 11 -11.08 15.79 -6.51
C GLU A 11 -12.32 16.70 -6.47
N ARG A 12 -13.09 16.69 -5.38
CA ARG A 12 -14.22 17.62 -5.15
C ARG A 12 -13.81 19.05 -4.77
N ARG A 13 -12.55 19.43 -4.96
CA ARG A 13 -11.98 20.76 -4.62
C ARG A 13 -12.16 21.15 -3.14
N ARG A 14 -12.20 20.18 -2.22
CA ARG A 14 -12.23 20.42 -0.76
C ARG A 14 -10.91 20.00 -0.10
N PRO A 15 -9.79 20.70 -0.38
CA PRO A 15 -8.46 20.28 0.06
C PRO A 15 -8.30 20.28 1.58
N PHE A 16 -9.00 21.16 2.30
CA PHE A 16 -8.96 21.20 3.76
C PHE A 16 -9.53 19.93 4.40
N LEU A 17 -10.70 19.46 3.93
CA LEU A 17 -11.31 18.22 4.41
C LEU A 17 -10.46 17.01 4.05
N ALA A 18 -9.82 17.01 2.86
CA ALA A 18 -8.86 15.97 2.49
C ALA A 18 -7.69 15.90 3.49
N THR A 19 -7.09 17.03 3.86
CA THR A 19 -6.02 17.09 4.88
C THR A 19 -6.47 16.52 6.22
N LEU A 20 -7.68 16.88 6.68
CA LEU A 20 -8.21 16.41 7.96
C LEU A 20 -8.46 14.90 7.96
N VAL A 21 -9.06 14.36 6.88
CA VAL A 21 -9.29 12.93 6.73
C VAL A 21 -7.97 12.14 6.69
N LEU A 22 -6.94 12.68 6.05
CA LEU A 22 -5.62 12.04 5.98
C LEU A 22 -4.86 12.12 7.30
N ALA A 23 -4.98 13.24 8.03
CA ALA A 23 -4.43 13.40 9.37
C ALA A 23 -5.02 12.36 10.33
N VAL A 24 -6.34 12.17 10.31
CA VAL A 24 -7.02 11.10 11.07
C VAL A 24 -6.61 9.72 10.56
N SER A 25 -6.47 9.54 9.24
CA SER A 25 -6.02 8.28 8.64
C SER A 25 -4.60 7.90 9.08
N GLY A 26 -3.71 8.88 9.23
CA GLY A 26 -2.33 8.69 9.69
C GLY A 26 -2.27 8.23 11.14
N LEU A 27 -3.18 8.71 11.99
CA LEU A 27 -3.31 8.26 13.39
C LEU A 27 -3.70 6.78 13.48
N ALA A 28 -4.51 6.28 12.54
CA ALA A 28 -4.93 4.88 12.49
C ALA A 28 -3.85 3.93 11.94
N LYS A 29 -2.97 4.43 11.05
CA LYS A 29 -1.87 3.65 10.47
C LYS A 29 -0.81 4.60 9.92
N GLU A 30 0.44 4.43 10.38
CA GLU A 30 1.57 5.28 10.01
C GLU A 30 1.77 5.35 8.49
N THR A 31 1.59 4.23 7.78
CA THR A 31 1.71 4.14 6.32
C THR A 31 0.69 4.98 5.56
N ASN A 32 -0.42 5.39 6.19
CA ASN A 32 -1.43 6.23 5.54
C ASN A 32 -0.96 7.69 5.35
N ILE A 33 0.11 8.11 6.02
CA ILE A 33 0.75 9.42 5.80
C ILE A 33 1.25 9.55 4.36
N LEU A 34 1.57 8.43 3.71
CA LEU A 34 1.90 8.38 2.29
C LEU A 34 0.79 8.92 1.39
N GLY A 35 -0.46 8.98 1.86
CA GLY A 35 -1.56 9.65 1.17
C GLY A 35 -1.31 11.15 0.94
N ALA A 36 -0.41 11.80 1.70
CA ALA A 36 -0.05 13.20 1.51
C ALA A 36 0.52 13.51 0.11
N THR A 37 1.02 12.51 -0.61
CA THR A 37 1.55 12.67 -1.98
C THR A 37 0.50 13.12 -2.99
N LEU A 38 -0.79 13.03 -2.69
CA LEU A 38 -1.85 13.62 -3.52
C LEU A 38 -1.67 15.14 -3.73
N PHE A 39 -1.03 15.83 -2.79
CA PHE A 39 -0.77 17.27 -2.88
C PHE A 39 0.48 17.60 -3.72
N ALA A 40 1.35 16.61 -3.99
CA ALA A 40 2.54 16.77 -4.81
C ALA A 40 2.17 16.78 -6.31
N ARG A 41 1.63 17.91 -6.80
CA ARG A 41 1.44 18.13 -8.25
C ARG A 41 2.80 18.31 -8.92
N ARG A 42 2.91 17.92 -10.20
CA ARG A 42 4.15 18.02 -10.98
C ARG A 42 4.74 19.43 -10.94
N GLU A 43 3.91 20.45 -11.15
CA GLU A 43 4.29 21.87 -11.08
C GLU A 43 4.81 22.27 -9.70
N SER A 44 4.21 21.72 -8.63
CA SER A 44 4.56 22.01 -7.24
C SER A 44 5.87 21.36 -6.82
N VAL A 45 6.17 20.18 -7.34
CA VAL A 45 7.43 19.47 -7.08
C VAL A 45 8.59 20.13 -7.83
N LEU A 46 8.36 20.54 -9.08
CA LEU A 46 9.37 21.17 -9.92
C LEU A 46 9.64 22.64 -9.57
N SER A 47 8.77 23.29 -8.79
CA SER A 47 8.93 24.68 -8.36
C SER A 47 9.35 24.78 -6.89
N PRO A 48 10.61 25.15 -6.58
CA PRO A 48 11.09 25.29 -5.20
C PRO A 48 10.27 26.25 -4.34
N ARG A 49 9.59 27.22 -4.98
CA ARG A 49 8.74 28.21 -4.28
C ARG A 49 7.49 27.58 -3.65
N GLN A 50 7.05 26.41 -4.11
CA GLN A 50 5.87 25.73 -3.57
C GLN A 50 6.21 24.72 -2.46
N TRP A 51 7.50 24.43 -2.25
CA TRP A 51 7.98 23.50 -1.23
C TRP A 51 7.55 23.87 0.19
N PRO A 52 7.57 25.15 0.63
CA PRO A 52 7.13 25.51 1.98
C PRO A 52 5.68 25.10 2.25
N VAL A 53 4.79 25.25 1.26
CA VAL A 53 3.38 24.88 1.37
C VAL A 53 3.21 23.36 1.40
N LEU A 54 4.00 22.61 0.61
CA LEU A 54 4.01 21.15 0.64
C LEU A 54 4.51 20.62 1.98
N ILE A 55 5.61 21.17 2.49
CA ILE A 55 6.20 20.82 3.78
C ILE A 55 5.20 21.11 4.90
N LEU A 56 4.56 22.29 4.90
CA LEU A 56 3.56 22.64 5.91
C LEU A 56 2.37 21.67 5.89
N ARG A 57 1.86 21.30 4.71
CA ARG A 57 0.77 20.31 4.59
C ARG A 57 1.19 18.92 5.06
N GLY A 58 2.41 18.49 4.70
CA GLY A 58 2.99 17.25 5.18
C GLY A 58 3.12 17.25 6.71
N ALA A 59 3.63 18.33 7.28
CA ALA A 59 3.77 18.52 8.72
C ALA A 59 2.41 18.49 9.43
N LEU A 60 1.38 19.12 8.87
CA LEU A 60 0.01 19.08 9.43
C LEU A 60 -0.60 17.67 9.40
N ILE A 61 -0.28 16.85 8.39
CA ILE A 61 -0.74 15.45 8.31
C ILE A 61 0.04 14.56 9.31
N LEU A 62 1.32 14.84 9.50
CA LEU A 62 2.21 14.14 10.44
C LEU A 62 1.96 14.51 11.91
N ALA A 63 1.55 15.76 12.18
CA ALA A 63 1.47 16.31 13.54
C ALA A 63 0.64 15.45 14.51
N PRO A 64 -0.56 14.94 14.17
CA PRO A 64 -1.33 14.11 15.09
C PRO A 64 -0.60 12.81 15.46
N LEU A 65 0.08 12.17 14.50
CA LEU A 65 0.83 10.94 14.76
C LEU A 65 2.02 11.23 15.68
N VAL A 66 2.78 12.29 15.39
CA VAL A 66 3.93 12.69 16.22
C VAL A 66 3.49 13.01 17.65
N LEU A 67 2.42 13.79 17.81
CA LEU A 67 1.87 14.11 19.13
C LEU A 67 1.42 12.86 19.90
N TRP A 68 0.84 11.88 19.19
CA TRP A 68 0.44 10.61 19.78
C TRP A 68 1.64 9.75 20.21
N LEU A 69 2.68 9.66 19.38
CA LEU A 69 3.91 8.93 19.71
C LEU A 69 4.63 9.55 20.91
N LEU A 70 4.74 10.88 20.96
CA LEU A 70 5.29 11.59 22.12
C LEU A 70 4.47 11.36 23.39
N TYR A 71 3.14 11.27 23.25
CA TYR A 71 2.27 10.92 24.37
C TYR A 71 2.53 9.49 24.87
N ILE A 72 2.63 8.52 23.97
CA ILE A 72 2.95 7.13 24.33
C ILE A 72 4.33 7.05 24.99
N GLU A 73 5.35 7.67 24.41
CA GLU A 73 6.70 7.68 24.98
C GLU A 73 6.70 8.25 26.41
N LYS A 74 5.97 9.34 26.62
CA LYS A 74 5.88 10.01 27.92
C LYS A 74 5.09 9.21 28.97
N VAL A 75 4.05 8.48 28.56
CA VAL A 75 3.13 7.79 29.49
C VAL A 75 3.51 6.32 29.70
N VAL A 76 3.94 5.64 28.64
CA VAL A 76 4.18 4.19 28.60
C VAL A 76 5.68 3.86 28.62
N GLY A 77 6.54 4.78 28.17
CA GLY A 77 7.99 4.56 28.01
C GLY A 77 8.37 4.03 26.62
N LEU A 78 9.66 4.11 26.28
CA LEU A 78 10.21 3.64 25.00
C LEU A 78 9.99 2.13 24.83
N ALA A 79 9.11 1.74 23.92
CA ALA A 79 9.05 0.37 23.44
C ALA A 79 10.36 0.05 22.71
N GLY A 80 11.13 -0.90 23.22
CA GLY A 80 12.40 -1.33 22.62
C GLY A 80 12.23 -1.77 21.17
N SER A 81 12.94 -1.09 20.26
CA SER A 81 13.33 -1.53 18.90
C SER A 81 12.35 -2.40 18.11
N GLY A 82 11.06 -2.09 18.09
CA GLY A 82 10.03 -2.85 17.33
C GLY A 82 10.05 -2.64 15.80
N GLY A 83 11.03 -1.92 15.26
CA GLY A 83 11.04 -1.48 13.85
C GLY A 83 11.98 -2.23 12.89
N GLY A 84 12.87 -3.08 13.41
CA GLY A 84 14.04 -3.57 12.66
C GLY A 84 13.74 -4.44 11.44
N GLY A 85 12.54 -5.01 11.31
CA GLY A 85 12.16 -5.88 10.19
C GLY A 85 11.17 -5.28 9.19
N ASN A 86 10.70 -4.05 9.41
CA ASN A 86 9.62 -3.45 8.59
C ASN A 86 10.08 -2.96 7.22
N PHE A 87 11.38 -2.66 7.08
CA PHE A 87 11.97 -2.19 5.84
C PHE A 87 13.17 -3.05 5.47
N SER A 88 13.27 -3.39 4.19
CA SER A 88 14.44 -4.08 3.63
C SER A 88 14.97 -3.32 2.43
N TRP A 89 16.09 -3.81 1.89
CA TRP A 89 16.53 -3.42 0.56
C TRP A 89 15.41 -3.63 -0.47
N PRO A 90 15.30 -2.76 -1.50
CA PRO A 90 14.24 -2.83 -2.48
C PRO A 90 14.14 -4.23 -3.11
N PHE A 91 12.91 -4.74 -3.19
CA PHE A 91 12.53 -6.04 -3.75
C PHE A 91 13.06 -7.27 -3.02
N VAL A 92 13.87 -7.13 -1.95
CA VAL A 92 14.41 -8.28 -1.21
C VAL A 92 13.31 -9.04 -0.47
N GLY A 93 12.47 -8.33 0.31
CA GLY A 93 11.34 -8.97 1.00
C GLY A 93 10.35 -9.62 0.02
N TRP A 94 10.05 -8.94 -1.10
CA TRP A 94 9.21 -9.49 -2.17
C TRP A 94 9.81 -10.77 -2.78
N ALA A 95 11.10 -10.77 -3.12
CA ALA A 95 11.76 -11.92 -3.74
C ALA A 95 11.79 -13.13 -2.81
N LYS A 96 12.14 -12.92 -1.53
CA LYS A 96 12.08 -13.96 -0.50
C LYS A 96 10.67 -14.54 -0.38
N GLN A 97 9.65 -13.70 -0.36
CA GLN A 97 8.26 -14.13 -0.27
C GLN A 97 7.83 -14.95 -1.49
N VAL A 98 8.17 -14.52 -2.71
CA VAL A 98 7.86 -15.28 -3.94
C VAL A 98 8.50 -16.66 -3.89
N VAL A 99 9.77 -16.76 -3.50
CA VAL A 99 10.49 -18.04 -3.37
C VAL A 99 9.84 -18.91 -2.30
N ALA A 100 9.54 -18.37 -1.12
CA ALA A 100 8.92 -19.11 -0.03
C ALA A 100 7.55 -19.67 -0.43
N LEU A 101 6.70 -18.86 -1.06
CA LEU A 101 5.38 -19.28 -1.53
C LEU A 101 5.46 -20.29 -2.68
N TRP A 102 6.43 -20.14 -3.58
CA TRP A 102 6.64 -21.08 -4.68
C TRP A 102 7.10 -22.44 -4.19
N CYS A 103 8.08 -22.47 -3.28
CA CYS A 103 8.51 -23.69 -2.58
C CYS A 103 7.35 -24.33 -1.82
N GLY A 104 6.58 -23.54 -1.07
CA GLY A 104 5.44 -24.03 -0.31
C GLY A 104 4.30 -24.59 -1.16
N ALA A 105 4.06 -24.01 -2.35
CA ALA A 105 2.98 -24.43 -3.24
C ALA A 105 3.29 -25.66 -4.08
N PHE A 106 4.55 -25.83 -4.52
CA PHE A 106 4.91 -26.86 -5.50
C PHE A 106 5.86 -27.94 -5.00
N PHE A 107 6.60 -27.68 -3.92
CA PHE A 107 7.62 -28.60 -3.40
C PHE A 107 7.33 -29.15 -2.00
N ASN A 108 6.23 -28.72 -1.38
CA ASN A 108 5.85 -29.19 -0.06
C ASN A 108 4.99 -30.45 -0.17
N GLU A 109 5.54 -31.60 0.24
CA GLU A 109 4.84 -32.89 0.31
C GLU A 109 3.89 -32.98 1.53
N ALA A 110 3.28 -31.87 1.92
CA ALA A 110 2.30 -31.87 3.01
C ALA A 110 1.06 -32.68 2.56
N SER A 111 0.69 -33.68 3.36
CA SER A 111 -0.42 -34.61 3.11
C SER A 111 -1.81 -33.97 3.17
N ASP A 112 -1.92 -32.73 3.69
CA ASP A 112 -3.18 -31.99 3.78
C ASP A 112 -3.39 -31.06 2.58
N PHE A 113 -4.41 -31.39 1.78
CA PHE A 113 -4.84 -30.64 0.60
C PHE A 113 -5.19 -29.17 0.91
N SER A 114 -5.69 -28.87 2.11
CA SER A 114 -5.98 -27.51 2.57
C SER A 114 -4.72 -26.67 2.79
N PHE A 115 -3.62 -27.29 3.20
CA PHE A 115 -2.35 -26.61 3.47
C PHE A 115 -1.62 -26.23 2.18
N GLN A 116 -1.76 -27.02 1.11
CA GLN A 116 -1.16 -26.72 -0.20
C GLN A 116 -1.86 -25.56 -0.96
N LEU A 117 -3.18 -25.40 -0.78
CA LEU A 117 -3.93 -24.34 -1.46
C LEU A 117 -3.61 -22.94 -0.94
N THR A 118 -3.15 -22.82 0.31
CA THR A 118 -2.88 -21.53 0.95
C THR A 118 -1.65 -20.81 0.34
N PRO A 119 -0.46 -21.44 0.23
CA PRO A 119 0.70 -20.85 -0.45
C PRO A 119 0.41 -20.48 -1.90
N PHE A 120 -0.33 -21.33 -2.62
CA PHE A 120 -0.68 -21.08 -4.02
C PHE A 120 -1.56 -19.83 -4.19
N ARG A 121 -2.56 -19.64 -3.33
CA ARG A 121 -3.42 -18.44 -3.37
C ARG A 121 -2.68 -17.17 -2.95
N CYS A 122 -1.78 -17.28 -1.98
CA CYS A 122 -0.88 -16.19 -1.62
C CYS A 122 0.02 -15.81 -2.80
N LEU A 123 0.52 -16.78 -3.56
CA LEU A 123 1.30 -16.55 -4.78
C LEU A 123 0.50 -15.79 -5.84
N LEU A 124 -0.78 -16.15 -6.05
CA LEU A 124 -1.69 -15.40 -6.92
C LEU A 124 -1.90 -13.96 -6.45
N GLY A 125 -2.01 -13.74 -5.14
CA GLY A 125 -2.12 -12.40 -4.56
C GLY A 125 -0.85 -11.57 -4.78
N VAL A 126 0.35 -12.15 -4.57
CA VAL A 126 1.63 -11.47 -4.86
C VAL A 126 1.78 -11.17 -6.35
N LEU A 127 1.32 -12.07 -7.22
CA LEU A 127 1.26 -11.83 -8.67
C LEU A 127 0.34 -10.66 -9.01
N ALA A 128 -0.84 -10.57 -8.38
CA ALA A 128 -1.74 -9.42 -8.54
C ALA A 128 -1.08 -8.10 -8.15
N LEU A 129 -0.42 -8.04 -6.99
CA LEU A 129 0.33 -6.85 -6.54
C LEU A 129 1.44 -6.48 -7.54
N THR A 130 2.15 -7.48 -8.08
CA THR A 130 3.21 -7.28 -9.08
C THR A 130 2.65 -6.68 -10.38
N VAL A 131 1.50 -7.16 -10.86
CA VAL A 131 0.82 -6.60 -12.04
C VAL A 131 0.36 -5.16 -11.79
N GLN A 132 -0.19 -4.88 -10.61
CA GLN A 132 -0.58 -3.51 -10.21
C GLN A 132 0.63 -2.57 -10.16
N PHE A 133 1.74 -3.01 -9.56
CA PHE A 133 3.00 -2.27 -9.51
C PHE A 133 3.52 -1.95 -10.91
N ILE A 134 3.63 -2.96 -11.78
CA ILE A 134 4.12 -2.80 -13.16
C ILE A 134 3.22 -1.82 -13.93
N TYR A 135 1.90 -1.94 -13.80
CA TYR A 135 0.97 -1.05 -14.48
C TYR A 135 1.20 0.43 -14.08
N LEU A 136 1.30 0.71 -12.78
CA LEU A 136 1.50 2.08 -12.28
C LEU A 136 2.84 2.68 -12.71
N VAL A 137 3.90 1.86 -12.77
CA VAL A 137 5.23 2.28 -13.21
C VAL A 137 5.28 2.53 -14.73
N VAL A 138 4.69 1.64 -15.52
CA VAL A 138 4.72 1.71 -17.00
C VAL A 138 3.78 2.79 -17.55
N ARG A 139 2.71 3.14 -16.82
CA ARG A 139 1.71 4.14 -17.24
C ARG A 139 1.68 5.34 -16.28
N PRO A 140 2.68 6.24 -16.33
CA PRO A 140 2.71 7.41 -15.46
C PRO A 140 1.58 8.40 -15.79
N GLN A 141 0.72 8.70 -14.81
CA GLN A 141 -0.40 9.65 -14.92
C GLN A 141 -0.31 10.77 -13.86
N TRP A 142 0.69 11.64 -13.98
CA TRP A 142 1.01 12.69 -12.99
C TRP A 142 -0.16 13.64 -12.63
N GLU A 143 -1.06 13.89 -13.58
CA GLU A 143 -2.23 14.74 -13.35
C GLU A 143 -3.24 14.08 -12.39
N SER A 144 -3.34 12.75 -12.42
CA SER A 144 -4.26 12.00 -11.57
C SER A 144 -3.77 11.97 -10.12
N ALA A 145 -4.67 12.30 -9.19
CA ALA A 145 -4.40 12.17 -7.76
C ALA A 145 -4.30 10.68 -7.37
N TRP A 146 -5.11 9.81 -8.00
CA TRP A 146 -5.07 8.37 -7.79
C TRP A 146 -3.74 7.75 -8.17
N TRP A 147 -3.12 8.19 -9.27
CA TRP A 147 -1.82 7.68 -9.68
C TRP A 147 -0.72 8.06 -8.68
N ARG A 148 -0.73 9.29 -8.17
CA ARG A 148 0.26 9.77 -7.18
C ARG A 148 0.20 9.00 -5.86
N VAL A 149 -1.00 8.73 -5.38
CA VAL A 149 -1.17 7.87 -4.20
C VAL A 149 -0.76 6.43 -4.54
N GLY A 150 -1.27 5.88 -5.65
CA GLY A 150 -0.97 4.51 -6.08
C GLY A 150 0.52 4.24 -6.22
N ILE A 151 1.28 5.10 -6.90
CA ILE A 151 2.73 4.93 -7.09
C ILE A 151 3.50 5.04 -5.78
N THR A 152 3.00 5.82 -4.80
CA THR A 152 3.63 5.91 -3.48
C THR A 152 3.51 4.59 -2.73
N PHE A 153 2.33 3.96 -2.78
CA PHE A 153 2.14 2.61 -2.20
C PHE A 153 2.87 1.53 -3.02
N ALA A 154 3.05 1.71 -4.33
CA ALA A 154 3.87 0.84 -5.15
C ALA A 154 5.36 0.92 -4.75
N LEU A 155 5.88 2.12 -4.47
CA LEU A 155 7.23 2.30 -3.93
C LEU A 155 7.35 1.71 -2.53
N LEU A 156 6.31 1.84 -1.70
CA LEU A 156 6.26 1.18 -0.39
C LEU A 156 6.40 -0.34 -0.57
N MET A 157 5.62 -0.96 -1.47
CA MET A 157 5.73 -2.40 -1.76
C MET A 157 7.17 -2.85 -2.03
N ALA A 158 7.95 -2.04 -2.76
CA ALA A 158 9.34 -2.36 -3.07
C ALA A 158 10.24 -2.39 -1.81
N VAL A 159 10.02 -1.52 -0.83
CA VAL A 159 10.90 -1.39 0.36
C VAL A 159 10.38 -2.11 1.61
N ILE A 160 9.19 -2.73 1.55
CA ILE A 160 8.64 -3.50 2.66
C ILE A 160 9.57 -4.69 2.98
N GLY A 161 9.94 -4.81 4.25
CA GLY A 161 10.79 -5.85 4.80
C GLY A 161 10.04 -7.10 5.26
N ASP A 162 10.82 -8.10 5.67
CA ASP A 162 10.38 -9.47 5.95
C ASP A 162 9.23 -9.51 6.98
N ALA A 163 9.25 -8.65 8.02
CA ALA A 163 8.23 -8.66 9.08
C ALA A 163 6.79 -8.37 8.60
N VAL A 164 6.64 -7.72 7.45
CA VAL A 164 5.33 -7.41 6.86
C VAL A 164 4.90 -8.47 5.84
N TRP A 165 5.86 -9.22 5.30
CA TRP A 165 5.63 -10.33 4.38
C TRP A 165 5.37 -11.66 5.12
N GLU A 166 6.02 -11.89 6.27
CA GLU A 166 6.06 -13.15 7.04
C GLU A 166 4.80 -13.49 7.88
N GLY A 167 3.62 -12.96 7.54
CA GLY A 167 2.38 -13.28 8.26
C GLY A 167 1.68 -14.54 7.78
N ASP A 168 1.46 -15.52 8.67
CA ASP A 168 0.67 -16.74 8.40
C ASP A 168 -0.75 -16.41 7.90
N ALA A 169 -1.13 -17.04 6.77
CA ALA A 169 -2.44 -17.02 6.09
C ALA A 169 -3.04 -15.64 5.70
N ASN A 170 -2.54 -14.54 6.26
CA ASN A 170 -3.06 -13.17 6.10
C ASN A 170 -1.90 -12.19 5.91
N ILE A 171 -1.27 -12.23 4.73
CA ILE A 171 -0.15 -11.36 4.38
C ILE A 171 -0.53 -9.90 4.67
N ALA A 172 0.08 -9.30 5.71
CA ALA A 172 -0.21 -7.94 6.14
C ALA A 172 0.02 -6.91 5.03
N ALA A 173 0.92 -7.23 4.09
CA ALA A 173 1.19 -6.44 2.90
C ALA A 173 -0.07 -6.17 2.05
N PHE A 174 -1.01 -7.11 1.88
CA PHE A 174 -2.22 -6.87 1.07
C PHE A 174 -3.06 -5.72 1.64
N ARG A 175 -3.23 -5.69 2.96
CA ARG A 175 -3.98 -4.64 3.66
C ARG A 175 -3.27 -3.29 3.63
N VAL A 176 -1.94 -3.30 3.74
CA VAL A 176 -1.11 -2.09 3.65
C VAL A 176 -1.14 -1.51 2.23
N LEU A 177 -1.23 -2.36 1.22
CA LEU A 177 -1.23 -2.00 -0.20
C LEU A 177 -2.63 -1.86 -0.81
N LEU A 178 -3.71 -1.97 -0.03
CA LEU A 178 -5.09 -1.70 -0.51
C LEU A 178 -5.24 -0.37 -1.27
N PRO A 179 -4.60 0.74 -0.86
CA PRO A 179 -4.67 1.98 -1.63
C PRO A 179 -4.08 1.86 -3.04
N MET A 180 -3.06 1.02 -3.23
CA MET A 180 -2.48 0.70 -4.54
C MET A 180 -3.49 -0.05 -5.41
N GLN A 181 -4.15 -1.07 -4.85
CA GLN A 181 -5.17 -1.84 -5.56
C GLN A 181 -6.37 -0.96 -5.97
N LEU A 182 -6.80 -0.07 -5.09
CA LEU A 182 -7.86 0.89 -5.42
C LEU A 182 -7.42 1.85 -6.52
N ALA A 183 -6.23 2.43 -6.42
CA ALA A 183 -5.69 3.31 -7.46
C ALA A 183 -5.59 2.60 -8.81
N PHE A 184 -5.12 1.36 -8.84
CA PHE A 184 -5.07 0.54 -10.05
C PHE A 184 -6.47 0.37 -10.68
N ASN A 185 -7.46 -0.04 -9.89
CA ASN A 185 -8.84 -0.24 -10.39
C ASN A 185 -9.50 1.05 -10.90
N VAL A 186 -9.13 2.22 -10.36
CA VAL A 186 -9.62 3.52 -10.85
C VAL A 186 -8.93 3.93 -12.15
N LEU A 187 -7.64 3.62 -12.31
CA LEU A 187 -6.82 4.10 -13.43
C LEU A 187 -6.88 3.21 -14.67
N VAL A 188 -7.14 1.91 -14.52
CA VAL A 188 -7.18 0.97 -15.65
C VAL A 188 -8.40 1.26 -16.53
N PRO A 189 -8.23 1.45 -17.86
CA PRO A 189 -9.36 1.69 -18.75
C PRO A 189 -10.27 0.46 -18.88
N TYR A 190 -11.59 0.66 -18.87
CA TYR A 190 -12.61 -0.39 -19.02
C TYR A 190 -12.80 -0.88 -20.47
N SER A 191 -11.71 -1.16 -21.20
CA SER A 191 -11.78 -1.69 -22.57
C SER A 191 -11.48 -3.19 -22.62
N ARG A 192 -12.01 -3.90 -23.61
CA ARG A 192 -11.86 -5.36 -23.78
C ARG A 192 -10.39 -5.81 -23.83
N ARG A 193 -9.46 -4.93 -24.23
CA ARG A 193 -8.01 -5.19 -24.25
C ARG A 193 -7.37 -5.21 -22.85
N TRP A 194 -7.99 -4.56 -21.87
CA TRP A 194 -7.48 -4.46 -20.50
C TRP A 194 -8.07 -5.50 -19.55
N TRP A 195 -9.04 -6.29 -20.01
CA TRP A 195 -9.62 -7.38 -19.22
C TRP A 195 -8.57 -8.33 -18.62
N PRO A 196 -7.55 -8.80 -19.37
CA PRO A 196 -6.53 -9.67 -18.78
C PRO A 196 -5.79 -8.98 -17.63
N VAL A 197 -5.47 -7.70 -17.78
CA VAL A 197 -4.76 -6.90 -16.77
C VAL A 197 -5.63 -6.68 -15.53
N LEU A 198 -6.93 -6.38 -15.73
CA LEU A 198 -7.90 -6.26 -14.63
C LEU A 198 -8.09 -7.57 -13.87
N VAL A 199 -8.21 -8.69 -14.58
CA VAL A 199 -8.36 -10.01 -13.96
C VAL A 199 -7.10 -10.35 -13.16
N MET A 200 -5.92 -10.26 -13.78
CA MET A 200 -4.65 -10.57 -13.10
C MET A 200 -4.41 -9.64 -11.90
N GLY A 201 -4.69 -8.35 -12.03
CA GLY A 201 -4.51 -7.37 -10.95
C GLY A 201 -5.52 -7.50 -9.80
N ASN A 202 -6.61 -8.27 -9.96
CA ASN A 202 -7.59 -8.50 -8.90
C ASN A 202 -7.59 -9.94 -8.35
N LEU A 203 -6.62 -10.77 -8.74
CA LEU A 203 -6.50 -12.13 -8.19
C LEU A 203 -6.30 -12.14 -6.67
N SER A 204 -5.79 -11.06 -6.08
CA SER A 204 -5.69 -10.90 -4.62
C SER A 204 -7.04 -10.97 -3.89
N LEU A 205 -8.15 -10.62 -4.56
CA LEU A 205 -9.49 -10.72 -3.97
C LEU A 205 -9.94 -12.17 -3.78
N LEU A 206 -9.50 -13.09 -4.65
CA LEU A 206 -9.79 -14.52 -4.52
C LEU A 206 -9.11 -15.10 -3.28
N THR A 207 -7.92 -14.59 -2.95
CA THR A 207 -7.18 -14.93 -1.74
C THR A 207 -7.95 -14.50 -0.49
N GLU A 208 -8.47 -13.26 -0.46
CA GLU A 208 -9.21 -12.75 0.72
C GLU A 208 -10.61 -13.36 0.88
N LEU A 209 -11.33 -13.62 -0.22
CA LEU A 209 -12.71 -14.09 -0.18
C LEU A 209 -12.84 -15.52 0.34
N TYR A 210 -11.84 -16.38 0.09
CA TYR A 210 -11.83 -17.73 0.64
C TYR A 210 -11.64 -17.73 2.16
N THR A 211 -10.72 -16.90 2.67
CA THR A 211 -10.43 -16.78 4.12
C THR A 211 -11.61 -16.27 4.94
N ILE A 212 -12.55 -15.55 4.31
CA ILE A 212 -13.77 -15.08 4.99
C ILE A 212 -14.84 -16.17 5.03
N LEU A 213 -14.84 -17.08 4.05
CA LEU A 213 -15.87 -18.10 3.87
C LEU A 213 -15.53 -19.44 4.53
N PHE A 214 -14.26 -19.70 4.83
CA PHE A 214 -13.74 -20.97 5.37
C PHE A 214 -12.68 -20.70 6.42
#